data_AF-A0A832WTM4-F1
#
_entry.id   AF-A0A832WTM4-F1
#
_cell.length_a   1.000
_cell.length_b   1.000
_cell.length_c   1.000
_cell.angle_alpha   90.00
_cell.angle_beta   90.00
_cell.angle_gamma   90.00
#
_symmetry.space_group_name_H-M   'P 1'
#
loop_
_entity.id
_entity.type
_entity.pdbx_description
1 polymer ?
#
loop_
_entity_poly.entity_id
_entity_poly.type
_entity_poly.pdbx_seq_one_letter_code
_entity_poly.pdbx_strand_id
1 'polypeptide(L)'
;MPIYVNMVLLKPNSDQITAYYIPQEEIRGKNQSQLINSIKMQEDLVVSWLPFQYENYKQGLYVTTIDNNELPSSLDETLSINMEKVKIGSSSYVATNLLRNAFKKSAQKDLTRFNCKKESFGEDFCIELDHRDALNLNLSDYLFDKFCDINPELCGEKDSECSKLFNVVKRYFFKFQHVKEGNKDAIYLVINFSYGVRQNLVLKHIISLIGNNINYVIGTIVNVKHNRSYTEVCSVKSVDIKSNKIKLECYGKERELDMDSDALITINPVYKSSRSLLQKICANFDEHKYELSSKVNPKVFYDIITNDLNTLVKLIDQYLVLNGIKYNLDNKLAVVI
;
A
#
# COMPACT_ATOMS: atom_id res chain seq x y z
N MET A 1 10.13 20.38 1.84
CA MET A 1 10.59 19.53 0.71
C MET A 1 9.62 19.79 -0.43
N PRO A 2 10.08 20.04 -1.68
CA PRO A 2 9.15 20.06 -2.81
C PRO A 2 8.45 18.70 -2.89
N ILE A 3 7.12 18.70 -3.01
CA ILE A 3 6.32 17.50 -3.17
C ILE A 3 6.07 17.38 -4.66
N TYR A 4 6.81 16.51 -5.33
CA TYR A 4 6.60 16.27 -6.74
C TYR A 4 5.43 15.30 -6.92
N VAL A 5 4.33 15.79 -7.48
CA VAL A 5 3.15 14.99 -7.76
C VAL A 5 3.02 14.79 -9.26
N ASN A 6 2.97 13.53 -9.71
CA ASN A 6 2.74 13.21 -11.11
C ASN A 6 1.29 12.84 -11.30
N MET A 7 0.66 13.45 -12.29
CA MET A 7 -0.73 13.17 -12.64
C MET A 7 -0.79 12.70 -14.08
N VAL A 8 -1.45 11.56 -14.29
CA VAL A 8 -1.70 11.02 -15.61
C VAL A 8 -3.21 11.09 -15.86
N LEU A 9 -3.60 11.76 -16.94
CA LEU A 9 -5.01 11.86 -17.31
C LEU A 9 -5.52 10.49 -17.77
N LEU A 10 -6.65 10.05 -17.23
CA LEU A 10 -7.36 8.85 -17.67
C LEU A 10 -8.39 9.22 -18.72
N LYS A 11 -8.26 8.64 -19.92
CA LYS A 11 -9.17 8.82 -21.04
C LYS A 11 -10.04 7.58 -21.22
N PRO A 12 -11.32 7.64 -20.82
CA PRO A 12 -12.25 6.55 -21.09
C PRO A 12 -12.50 6.43 -22.60
N ASN A 13 -12.71 5.21 -23.09
CA ASN A 13 -13.10 4.95 -24.49
C ASN A 13 -14.59 5.20 -24.78
N SER A 14 -15.36 5.67 -23.79
CA SER A 14 -16.77 6.03 -23.86
C SER A 14 -17.06 7.18 -22.90
N ASP A 15 -18.01 8.06 -23.24
CA ASP A 15 -18.38 9.21 -22.39
C ASP A 15 -19.32 8.86 -21.23
N GLN A 16 -19.92 7.68 -21.27
CA GLN A 16 -20.92 7.26 -20.27
C GLN A 16 -20.71 5.83 -19.81
N ILE A 17 -20.99 5.60 -18.53
CA ILE A 17 -21.00 4.29 -17.88
C ILE A 17 -22.43 3.95 -17.49
N THR A 18 -22.77 2.67 -17.60
CA THR A 18 -24.00 2.13 -17.03
C THR A 18 -23.75 1.80 -15.56
N ALA A 19 -24.56 2.38 -14.68
CA ALA A 19 -24.58 2.02 -13.27
C ALA A 19 -26.02 1.75 -12.82
N TYR A 20 -26.17 1.13 -11.67
CA TYR A 20 -27.43 0.90 -11.00
C TYR A 20 -27.43 1.74 -9.73
N TYR A 21 -28.43 2.60 -9.62
CA TYR A 21 -28.61 3.51 -8.51
C TYR A 21 -29.62 2.91 -7.52
N ILE A 22 -29.23 2.87 -6.25
CA ILE A 22 -30.08 2.49 -5.13
C ILE A 22 -30.28 3.75 -4.28
N PRO A 23 -31.52 4.29 -4.21
CA PRO A 23 -31.83 5.44 -3.38
C PRO A 23 -31.46 5.23 -1.92
N GLN A 24 -31.00 6.29 -1.25
CA GLN A 24 -30.75 6.22 0.20
C GLN A 24 -31.96 5.72 0.99
N GLU A 25 -33.18 6.03 0.57
CA GLU A 25 -34.42 5.62 1.25
C GLU A 25 -34.60 4.09 1.27
N GLU A 26 -34.24 3.41 0.18
CA GLU A 26 -34.24 1.95 0.07
C GLU A 26 -33.19 1.30 1.00
N ILE A 27 -32.20 2.07 1.44
CA ILE A 27 -31.09 1.63 2.28
C ILE A 27 -31.33 2.00 3.74
N ARG A 28 -32.04 3.11 4.02
CA ARG A 28 -32.25 3.67 5.37
C ARG A 28 -33.02 2.76 6.35
N GLY A 29 -33.62 1.67 5.88
CA GLY A 29 -34.23 0.61 6.71
C GLY A 29 -33.48 -0.72 6.71
N LYS A 30 -32.41 -0.86 5.91
CA LYS A 30 -31.59 -2.07 5.79
C LYS A 30 -30.23 -1.78 6.42
N ASN A 31 -29.55 -2.79 6.96
CA ASN A 31 -28.21 -2.58 7.51
C ASN A 31 -27.25 -2.25 6.36
N GLN A 32 -27.00 -0.95 6.14
CA GLN A 32 -26.18 -0.42 5.04
C GLN A 32 -24.83 -1.11 4.93
N SER A 33 -24.20 -1.40 6.07
CA SER A 33 -22.93 -2.12 6.12
C SER A 33 -23.05 -3.54 5.59
N GLN A 34 -24.13 -4.26 5.92
CA GLN A 34 -24.38 -5.61 5.39
C GLN A 34 -24.59 -5.59 3.88
N LEU A 35 -25.40 -4.66 3.35
CA LEU A 35 -25.62 -4.53 1.91
C LEU A 35 -24.33 -4.18 1.14
N ILE A 36 -23.57 -3.21 1.64
CA ILE A 36 -22.29 -2.85 1.01
C ILE A 36 -21.33 -4.03 1.05
N ASN A 37 -21.30 -4.79 2.15
CA ASN A 37 -20.43 -5.95 2.28
C ASN A 37 -20.87 -7.10 1.37
N SER A 38 -22.17 -7.36 1.22
CA SER A 38 -22.66 -8.41 0.31
C SER A 38 -22.29 -8.10 -1.14
N ILE A 39 -22.44 -6.85 -1.58
CA ILE A 39 -22.01 -6.43 -2.93
C ILE A 39 -20.49 -6.54 -3.08
N LYS A 40 -19.72 -6.12 -2.08
CA LYS A 40 -18.25 -6.22 -2.11
C LYS A 40 -17.73 -7.65 -2.19
N MET A 41 -18.49 -8.63 -1.66
CA MET A 41 -18.14 -10.05 -1.71
C MET A 41 -18.33 -10.68 -3.10
N GLN A 42 -19.23 -10.16 -3.93
CA GLN A 42 -19.44 -10.68 -5.29
C GLN A 42 -18.29 -10.25 -6.19
N GLU A 43 -17.57 -11.15 -6.86
CA GLU A 43 -16.26 -10.85 -7.49
C GLU A 43 -16.30 -9.70 -8.54
N ASP A 44 -17.34 -9.64 -9.35
CA ASP A 44 -17.47 -8.74 -10.49
C ASP A 44 -18.11 -7.39 -10.18
N LEU A 45 -18.74 -7.24 -9.01
CA LEU A 45 -19.45 -6.01 -8.65
C LEU A 45 -18.59 -5.00 -7.90
N VAL A 46 -18.80 -3.73 -8.20
CA VAL A 46 -18.19 -2.61 -7.49
C VAL A 46 -19.25 -1.60 -7.09
N VAL A 47 -19.08 -1.01 -5.91
CA VAL A 47 -20.07 -0.11 -5.32
C VAL A 47 -19.41 1.17 -4.84
N SER A 48 -20.10 2.30 -5.01
CA SER A 48 -19.72 3.60 -4.47
C SER A 48 -20.90 4.23 -3.75
N TRP A 49 -20.70 4.63 -2.50
CA TRP A 49 -21.67 5.44 -1.78
C TRP A 49 -21.44 6.92 -2.05
N LEU A 50 -22.46 7.63 -2.49
CA LEU A 50 -22.41 9.08 -2.67
C LEU A 50 -23.19 9.79 -1.54
N PRO A 51 -22.53 10.60 -0.70
CA PRO A 51 -23.23 11.46 0.25
C PRO A 51 -23.88 12.67 -0.47
N PHE A 52 -24.74 13.41 0.23
CA PHE A 52 -25.52 14.59 -0.23
C PHE A 52 -24.71 15.74 -0.88
N GLN A 53 -23.38 15.63 -0.93
CA GLN A 53 -22.47 16.76 -1.19
C GLN A 53 -22.18 17.02 -2.68
N TYR A 54 -22.81 16.30 -3.61
CA TYR A 54 -22.55 16.44 -5.05
C TYR A 54 -23.80 16.93 -5.79
N GLU A 55 -23.81 18.22 -6.16
CA GLU A 55 -24.97 18.95 -6.70
C GLU A 55 -25.69 18.26 -7.87
N ASN A 56 -24.98 17.44 -8.66
CA ASN A 56 -25.52 16.81 -9.87
C ASN A 56 -25.84 15.32 -9.73
N TYR A 57 -25.66 14.73 -8.56
CA TYR A 57 -25.85 13.28 -8.36
C TYR A 57 -26.78 13.00 -7.18
N LYS A 58 -27.70 12.05 -7.38
CA LYS A 58 -28.63 11.61 -6.33
C LYS A 58 -27.85 10.89 -5.22
N GLN A 59 -28.22 11.15 -3.97
CA GLN A 59 -27.62 10.50 -2.80
C GLN A 59 -28.05 9.02 -2.72
N GLY A 60 -27.07 8.10 -2.70
CA GLY A 60 -27.36 6.66 -2.64
C GLY A 60 -26.15 5.80 -2.99
N LEU A 61 -26.41 4.51 -3.24
CA LEU A 61 -25.39 3.58 -3.75
C LEU A 61 -25.43 3.57 -5.28
N TYR A 62 -24.27 3.63 -5.89
CA TYR A 62 -24.07 3.33 -7.30
C TYR A 62 -23.33 2.00 -7.40
N VAL A 63 -23.86 1.09 -8.20
CA VAL A 63 -23.30 -0.25 -8.41
C VAL A 63 -23.05 -0.45 -9.89
N THR A 64 -21.90 -1.03 -10.24
CA THR A 64 -21.60 -1.43 -11.61
C THR A 64 -20.70 -2.67 -11.62
N THR A 65 -20.42 -3.21 -12.79
CA THR A 65 -19.55 -4.38 -12.96
C THR A 65 -18.13 -3.96 -13.35
N ILE A 66 -17.14 -4.83 -13.14
CA ILE A 66 -15.76 -4.62 -13.61
C ILE A 66 -15.69 -4.95 -15.10
N ASP A 67 -16.06 -6.19 -15.44
CA ASP A 67 -16.19 -6.67 -16.82
C ASP A 67 -17.63 -6.45 -17.28
N ASN A 68 -17.87 -6.18 -18.57
CA ASN A 68 -19.15 -5.77 -19.19
C ASN A 68 -20.32 -6.78 -19.08
N ASN A 69 -20.39 -7.52 -17.99
CA ASN A 69 -21.44 -8.44 -17.62
C ASN A 69 -22.70 -7.65 -17.25
N GLU A 70 -23.85 -8.20 -17.60
CA GLU A 70 -25.12 -7.68 -17.08
C GLU A 70 -25.16 -7.88 -15.57
N LEU A 71 -25.53 -6.83 -14.84
CA LEU A 71 -25.77 -6.96 -13.41
C LEU A 71 -26.91 -7.97 -13.19
N PRO A 72 -26.80 -8.83 -12.17
CA PRO A 72 -27.89 -9.72 -11.82
C PRO A 72 -29.15 -8.90 -11.54
N SER A 73 -30.31 -9.42 -11.98
CA SER A 73 -31.62 -8.75 -11.83
C SER A 73 -31.99 -8.44 -10.37
N SER A 74 -31.32 -9.10 -9.42
CA SER A 74 -31.34 -8.81 -7.98
C SER A 74 -29.93 -8.96 -7.42
N LEU A 75 -29.49 -7.98 -6.62
CA LEU A 75 -28.20 -8.05 -5.89
C LEU A 75 -28.26 -9.05 -4.71
N ASP A 76 -29.47 -9.29 -4.22
CA ASP A 76 -29.79 -10.20 -3.12
C ASP A 76 -31.28 -10.52 -3.19
N GLU A 77 -31.66 -11.78 -3.44
CA GLU A 77 -33.06 -12.23 -3.46
C GLU A 77 -33.75 -12.01 -2.10
N THR A 78 -32.99 -11.89 -1.01
CA THR A 78 -33.53 -11.66 0.34
C THR A 78 -33.84 -10.20 0.63
N LEU A 79 -33.24 -9.24 -0.09
CA LEU A 79 -33.36 -7.82 0.23
C LEU A 79 -34.35 -7.06 -0.63
N SER A 80 -34.90 -7.60 -1.72
CA SER A 80 -35.89 -6.93 -2.60
C SER A 80 -35.60 -5.43 -2.77
N ILE A 81 -34.43 -5.10 -3.34
CA ILE A 81 -33.97 -3.71 -3.50
C ILE A 81 -34.32 -3.23 -4.90
N ASN A 82 -35.07 -2.14 -4.99
CA ASN A 82 -35.31 -1.47 -6.25
C ASN A 82 -34.03 -0.78 -6.73
N MET A 83 -33.60 -1.14 -7.94
CA MET A 83 -32.45 -0.55 -8.61
C MET A 83 -32.88 0.22 -9.85
N GLU A 84 -32.46 1.46 -9.98
CA GLU A 84 -32.67 2.27 -11.19
C GLU A 84 -31.44 2.17 -12.08
N LYS A 85 -31.60 1.72 -13.33
CA LYS A 85 -30.51 1.76 -14.32
C LYS A 85 -30.27 3.22 -14.71
N VAL A 86 -29.06 3.72 -14.45
CA VAL A 86 -28.67 5.10 -14.72
C VAL A 86 -27.45 5.16 -15.65
N LYS A 87 -27.34 6.27 -16.38
CA LYS A 87 -26.15 6.63 -17.15
C LYS A 87 -25.42 7.76 -16.43
N ILE A 88 -24.16 7.54 -16.10
CA ILE A 88 -23.30 8.54 -15.48
C ILE A 88 -22.15 8.89 -16.42
N GLY A 89 -21.63 10.12 -16.34
CA GLY A 89 -20.45 10.51 -17.11
C GLY A 89 -19.24 9.66 -16.72
N SER A 90 -18.47 9.17 -17.70
CA SER A 90 -17.33 8.27 -17.45
C SER A 90 -16.14 8.94 -16.78
N SER A 91 -16.07 10.27 -16.85
CA SER A 91 -15.10 11.08 -16.10
C SER A 91 -15.66 11.68 -14.81
N SER A 92 -16.91 11.37 -14.46
CA SER A 92 -17.58 11.96 -13.29
C SER A 92 -16.92 11.58 -11.96
N TYR A 93 -17.26 12.33 -10.92
CA TYR A 93 -16.91 11.98 -9.55
C TYR A 93 -17.39 10.56 -9.16
N VAL A 94 -18.61 10.17 -9.58
CA VAL A 94 -19.16 8.82 -9.32
C VAL A 94 -18.31 7.76 -10.01
N ALA A 95 -18.00 7.97 -11.29
CA ALA A 95 -17.15 7.07 -12.07
C ALA A 95 -15.75 6.93 -11.45
N THR A 96 -15.18 8.03 -10.93
CA THR A 96 -13.88 8.02 -10.25
C THR A 96 -13.88 7.10 -9.04
N ASN A 97 -14.90 7.18 -8.19
CA ASN A 97 -15.01 6.31 -7.00
C ASN A 97 -15.26 4.85 -7.37
N LEU A 98 -16.09 4.59 -8.40
CA LEU A 98 -16.32 3.24 -8.89
C LEU A 98 -15.04 2.63 -9.49
N LEU A 99 -14.31 3.40 -10.30
CA LEU A 99 -13.06 2.98 -10.93
C LEU A 99 -11.99 2.71 -9.88
N ARG A 100 -11.86 3.57 -8.87
CA ARG A 100 -11.01 3.36 -7.70
C ARG A 100 -11.29 2.01 -7.04
N ASN A 101 -12.57 1.71 -6.80
CA ASN A 101 -12.96 0.46 -6.13
C ASN A 101 -12.75 -0.77 -7.03
N ALA A 102 -13.00 -0.65 -8.33
CA ALA A 102 -12.69 -1.68 -9.33
C ALA A 102 -11.20 -1.98 -9.41
N PHE A 103 -10.37 -0.94 -9.48
CA PHE A 103 -8.93 -1.05 -9.48
C PHE A 103 -8.42 -1.73 -8.21
N LYS A 104 -8.84 -1.25 -7.03
CA LYS A 104 -8.44 -1.85 -5.75
C LYS A 104 -8.79 -3.33 -5.70
N LYS A 105 -9.98 -3.71 -6.17
CA LYS A 105 -10.44 -5.10 -6.15
C LYS A 105 -9.67 -6.00 -7.12
N SER A 106 -9.50 -5.55 -8.36
CA SER A 106 -8.84 -6.32 -9.42
C SER A 106 -7.34 -6.43 -9.17
N ALA A 107 -6.68 -5.30 -8.89
CA ALA A 107 -5.24 -5.25 -8.64
C ALA A 107 -4.86 -5.99 -7.35
N GLN A 108 -5.71 -5.99 -6.31
CA GLN A 108 -5.40 -6.71 -5.07
C GLN A 108 -5.33 -8.22 -5.24
N LYS A 109 -6.02 -8.81 -6.23
CA LYS A 109 -5.99 -10.25 -6.52
C LYS A 109 -4.65 -10.69 -7.14
N ASP A 110 -4.13 -9.89 -8.05
CA ASP A 110 -2.96 -10.27 -8.86
C ASP A 110 -1.65 -9.66 -8.37
N LEU A 111 -1.72 -8.45 -7.79
CA LEU A 111 -0.56 -7.72 -7.28
C LEU A 111 -0.39 -7.91 -5.77
N THR A 112 -1.07 -8.88 -5.16
CA THR A 112 -1.03 -9.10 -3.70
C THR A 112 0.39 -9.24 -3.17
N ARG A 113 1.29 -9.88 -3.94
CA ARG A 113 2.69 -10.08 -3.56
C ARG A 113 3.48 -8.77 -3.40
N PHE A 114 3.05 -7.72 -4.09
CA PHE A 114 3.68 -6.40 -4.03
C PHE A 114 2.89 -5.43 -3.15
N ASN A 115 1.76 -5.83 -2.58
CA ASN A 115 0.91 -4.88 -1.87
C ASN A 115 1.58 -4.42 -0.57
N CYS A 116 1.55 -3.11 -0.33
CA CYS A 116 2.15 -2.53 0.86
C CYS A 116 1.41 -2.99 2.13
N LYS A 117 2.14 -3.36 3.18
CA LYS A 117 1.55 -3.80 4.46
C LYS A 117 0.83 -2.68 5.23
N LYS A 118 1.02 -1.43 4.85
CA LYS A 118 0.38 -0.25 5.44
C LYS A 118 -0.18 0.61 4.31
N GLU A 119 -1.50 0.79 4.30
CA GLU A 119 -2.13 1.86 3.52
C GLU A 119 -1.81 3.19 4.23
N SER A 120 -1.21 4.16 3.55
CA SER A 120 -1.10 5.52 4.08
C SER A 120 -2.44 6.23 3.94
N PHE A 121 -2.70 7.21 4.81
CA PHE A 121 -3.94 7.99 4.76
C PHE A 121 -4.04 8.73 3.41
N GLY A 122 -5.06 8.42 2.62
CA GLY A 122 -5.40 9.13 1.37
C GLY A 122 -4.91 8.49 0.08
N GLU A 123 -4.24 7.34 0.13
CA GLU A 123 -3.84 6.55 -1.04
C GLU A 123 -4.85 5.44 -1.32
N ASP A 124 -5.01 5.09 -2.59
CA ASP A 124 -6.00 4.08 -3.00
C ASP A 124 -5.37 2.69 -3.13
N PHE A 125 -4.10 2.65 -3.52
CA PHE A 125 -3.36 1.44 -3.75
C PHE A 125 -1.86 1.69 -3.62
N CYS A 126 -1.09 0.68 -3.20
CA CYS A 126 0.35 0.80 -3.03
C CYS A 126 1.08 -0.48 -3.48
N ILE A 127 2.16 -0.29 -4.25
CA ILE A 127 3.05 -1.35 -4.72
C ILE A 127 4.42 -1.15 -4.07
N GLU A 128 4.91 -2.13 -3.33
CA GLU A 128 6.24 -2.20 -2.74
C GLU A 128 7.07 -3.23 -3.52
N LEU A 129 8.16 -2.77 -4.13
CA LEU A 129 9.10 -3.59 -4.89
C LEU A 129 10.46 -3.54 -4.21
N ASP A 130 11.09 -4.70 -4.02
CA ASP A 130 12.54 -4.72 -3.78
C ASP A 130 13.33 -4.60 -5.08
N HIS A 131 14.66 -4.54 -4.99
CA HIS A 131 15.52 -4.39 -6.17
C HIS A 131 15.31 -5.53 -7.18
N ARG A 132 15.17 -6.77 -6.70
CA ARG A 132 14.97 -7.94 -7.58
C ARG A 132 13.61 -7.88 -8.27
N ASP A 133 12.57 -7.50 -7.54
CA ASP A 133 11.24 -7.29 -8.11
C ASP A 133 11.26 -6.19 -9.19
N ALA A 134 11.97 -5.08 -8.93
CA ALA A 134 12.12 -4.00 -9.90
C ALA A 134 12.85 -4.45 -11.17
N LEU A 135 13.98 -5.17 -11.04
CA LEU A 135 14.71 -5.75 -12.17
C LEU A 135 13.85 -6.74 -12.97
N ASN A 136 13.10 -7.61 -12.31
CA ASN A 136 12.19 -8.57 -12.96
C ASN A 136 11.08 -7.89 -13.75
N LEU A 137 10.66 -6.71 -13.31
CA LEU A 137 9.68 -5.89 -14.02
C LEU A 137 10.33 -5.02 -15.12
N ASN A 138 11.66 -5.04 -15.26
CA ASN A 138 12.42 -4.12 -16.12
C ASN A 138 12.16 -2.64 -15.77
N LEU A 139 12.05 -2.34 -14.48
CA LEU A 139 12.06 -0.98 -13.97
C LEU A 139 13.52 -0.53 -13.83
N SER A 140 13.95 0.37 -14.71
CA SER A 140 15.28 0.98 -14.61
C SER A 140 15.19 2.25 -13.77
N ASP A 141 15.81 2.21 -12.61
CA ASP A 141 15.93 3.35 -11.71
C ASP A 141 17.40 3.55 -11.36
N TYR A 142 18.03 4.50 -12.06
CA TYR A 142 19.44 4.82 -11.84
C TYR A 142 19.80 5.07 -10.37
N LEU A 143 18.90 5.64 -9.55
CA LEU A 143 19.18 5.86 -8.13
C LEU A 143 19.11 4.56 -7.34
N PHE A 144 18.10 3.74 -7.59
CA PHE A 144 17.94 2.47 -6.89
C PHE A 144 19.06 1.49 -7.28
N ASP A 145 19.32 1.36 -8.58
CA ASP A 145 20.37 0.51 -9.14
C ASP A 145 21.73 0.91 -8.57
N LYS A 146 22.10 2.20 -8.65
CA LYS A 146 23.37 2.71 -8.13
C LYS A 146 23.50 2.51 -6.61
N PHE A 147 22.42 2.71 -5.86
CA PHE A 147 22.43 2.47 -4.42
C PHE A 147 22.70 0.99 -4.13
N CYS A 148 22.08 0.08 -4.87
CA CYS A 148 22.27 -1.36 -4.69
C CYS A 148 23.63 -1.85 -5.15
N ASP A 149 24.24 -1.22 -6.16
CA ASP A 149 25.63 -1.47 -6.55
C ASP A 149 26.62 -1.14 -5.42
N ILE A 150 26.37 -0.04 -4.69
CA ILE A 150 27.22 0.42 -3.58
C ILE A 150 26.91 -0.38 -2.30
N ASN A 151 25.63 -0.66 -2.03
CA ASN A 151 25.12 -1.26 -0.80
C ASN A 151 24.31 -2.55 -1.05
N PRO A 152 24.90 -3.57 -1.70
CA PRO A 152 24.17 -4.77 -2.12
C PRO A 152 23.58 -5.57 -0.96
N GLU A 153 24.17 -5.50 0.23
CA GLU A 153 23.65 -6.10 1.46
C GLU A 153 22.32 -5.49 1.94
N LEU A 154 22.00 -4.26 1.53
CA LEU A 154 20.73 -3.60 1.83
C LEU A 154 19.66 -3.86 0.77
N CYS A 155 20.01 -4.45 -0.38
CA CYS A 155 19.10 -4.70 -1.50
C CYS A 155 18.75 -6.18 -1.70
N GLY A 156 19.10 -7.04 -0.73
CA GLY A 156 18.73 -8.45 -0.77
C GLY A 156 19.60 -9.33 -1.68
N GLU A 157 20.71 -8.81 -2.21
CA GLU A 157 21.54 -9.50 -3.21
C GLU A 157 22.72 -10.32 -2.65
N LYS A 158 22.83 -10.47 -1.33
CA LYS A 158 23.89 -11.28 -0.72
C LYS A 158 23.34 -12.08 0.46
N ASP A 159 23.93 -13.24 0.74
CA ASP A 159 23.75 -14.02 1.99
C ASP A 159 24.25 -13.27 3.25
N SER A 160 24.31 -11.94 3.21
CA SER A 160 24.71 -11.11 4.33
C SER A 160 23.68 -11.20 5.45
N GLU A 161 24.14 -11.07 6.68
CA GLU A 161 23.24 -11.02 7.84
C GLU A 161 22.34 -9.78 7.80
N CYS A 162 22.81 -8.69 7.17
CA CYS A 162 22.03 -7.48 7.00
C CYS A 162 20.81 -7.68 6.08
N SER A 163 20.97 -8.38 4.96
CA SER A 163 19.86 -8.58 3.99
C SER A 163 18.72 -9.43 4.56
N LYS A 164 19.01 -10.28 5.55
CA LYS A 164 18.03 -11.08 6.29
C LYS A 164 17.16 -10.22 7.23
N LEU A 165 17.68 -9.07 7.66
CA LEU A 165 17.02 -8.14 8.59
C LEU A 165 16.41 -6.94 7.88
N PHE A 166 17.03 -6.50 6.79
CA PHE A 166 16.71 -5.26 6.12
C PHE A 166 16.72 -5.46 4.61
N ASN A 167 15.71 -4.89 3.97
CA ASN A 167 15.71 -4.78 2.53
C ASN A 167 15.16 -3.41 2.15
N VAL A 168 15.92 -2.66 1.37
CA VAL A 168 15.47 -1.41 0.78
C VAL A 168 14.46 -1.73 -0.30
N VAL A 169 13.39 -0.97 -0.29
CA VAL A 169 12.26 -1.15 -1.20
C VAL A 169 11.85 0.19 -1.78
N LYS A 170 11.37 0.17 -3.00
CA LYS A 170 10.70 1.29 -3.65
C LYS A 170 9.20 1.07 -3.55
N ARG A 171 8.48 2.09 -3.08
CA ARG A 171 7.03 2.08 -2.92
C ARG A 171 6.41 3.05 -3.89
N TYR A 172 5.42 2.60 -4.65
CA TYR A 172 4.57 3.41 -5.48
C TYR A 172 3.20 3.54 -4.84
N PHE A 173 2.66 4.74 -4.85
CA PHE A 173 1.36 5.07 -4.29
C PHE A 173 0.49 5.64 -5.40
N PHE A 174 -0.70 5.08 -5.52
CA PHE A 174 -1.66 5.42 -6.56
C PHE A 174 -2.89 6.03 -5.92
N LYS A 175 -3.41 7.10 -6.52
CA LYS A 175 -4.65 7.73 -6.11
C LYS A 175 -5.43 8.21 -7.32
N PHE A 176 -6.72 7.89 -7.36
CA PHE A 176 -7.64 8.43 -8.34
C PHE A 176 -8.15 9.79 -7.84
N GLN A 177 -7.99 10.82 -8.66
CA GLN A 177 -8.37 12.18 -8.36
C GLN A 177 -9.32 12.71 -9.43
N HIS A 178 -10.56 12.97 -9.04
CA HIS A 178 -11.50 13.73 -9.87
C HIS A 178 -11.14 15.21 -9.81
N VAL A 179 -11.17 15.86 -10.97
CA VAL A 179 -10.92 17.31 -11.13
C VAL A 179 -11.96 17.87 -12.09
N LYS A 180 -12.47 19.06 -11.78
CA LYS A 180 -13.33 19.84 -12.67
C LYS A 180 -12.50 20.96 -13.32
N GLU A 181 -12.20 20.80 -14.61
CA GLU A 181 -11.44 21.76 -15.40
C GLU A 181 -12.39 22.64 -16.22
N GLY A 182 -12.76 23.79 -15.65
CA GLY A 182 -13.83 24.63 -16.19
C GLY A 182 -15.16 23.88 -16.18
N ASN A 183 -15.66 23.53 -17.38
CA ASN A 183 -16.92 22.81 -17.56
C ASN A 183 -16.74 21.32 -17.88
N LYS A 184 -15.51 20.78 -17.82
CA LYS A 184 -15.22 19.38 -18.12
C LYS A 184 -14.77 18.63 -16.88
N ASP A 185 -15.29 17.42 -16.71
CA ASP A 185 -14.81 16.48 -15.71
C ASP A 185 -13.60 15.71 -16.24
N ALA A 186 -12.59 15.51 -15.39
CA ALA A 186 -11.40 14.74 -15.67
C ALA A 186 -11.07 13.82 -14.49
N ILE A 187 -10.48 12.67 -14.80
CA ILE A 187 -9.96 11.73 -13.81
C ILE A 187 -8.45 11.65 -14.00
N TYR A 188 -7.71 11.91 -12.94
CA TYR A 188 -6.26 11.78 -12.90
C TYR A 188 -5.88 10.58 -12.04
N LEU A 189 -4.95 9.76 -12.55
CA LEU A 189 -4.20 8.83 -11.73
C LEU A 189 -2.96 9.56 -11.21
N VAL A 190 -2.97 9.86 -9.92
CA VAL A 190 -1.86 10.46 -9.20
C VAL A 190 -0.89 9.37 -8.76
N ILE A 191 0.37 9.52 -9.11
CA ILE A 191 1.43 8.53 -8.85
C ILE A 191 2.57 9.20 -8.13
N ASN A 192 2.84 8.70 -6.93
CA ASN A 192 3.97 9.09 -6.11
C ASN A 192 4.84 7.86 -5.82
N PHE A 193 6.11 8.08 -5.53
CA PHE A 193 6.95 7.01 -5.01
C PHE A 193 7.78 7.47 -3.82
N SER A 194 8.20 6.51 -3.00
CA SER A 194 9.21 6.74 -1.97
C SER A 194 10.09 5.51 -1.80
N TYR A 195 11.29 5.72 -1.28
CA TYR A 195 12.12 4.63 -0.80
C TYR A 195 11.84 4.37 0.67
N GLY A 196 11.82 3.10 1.03
CA GLY A 196 11.64 2.66 2.39
C GLY A 196 12.52 1.45 2.70
N VAL A 197 12.37 0.97 3.93
CA VAL A 197 13.03 -0.26 4.38
C VAL A 197 11.97 -1.21 4.88
N ARG A 198 12.01 -2.44 4.36
CA ARG A 198 11.36 -3.60 4.95
C ARG A 198 12.26 -4.11 6.07
N GLN A 199 11.69 -4.23 7.26
CA GLN A 199 12.42 -4.60 8.47
C GLN A 199 11.88 -5.93 9.01
N ASN A 200 12.77 -6.89 9.22
CA ASN A 200 12.51 -8.16 9.91
C ASN A 200 13.26 -8.17 11.25
N LEU A 201 12.79 -7.33 12.17
CA LEU A 201 13.43 -7.10 13.46
C LEU A 201 12.95 -8.05 14.57
N VAL A 202 12.46 -9.23 14.20
CA VAL A 202 12.04 -10.24 15.18
C VAL A 202 13.25 -10.64 16.02
N LEU A 203 13.13 -10.51 17.33
CA LEU A 203 14.27 -10.65 18.23
C LEU A 203 14.91 -12.04 18.14
N LYS A 204 14.08 -13.09 18.03
CA LYS A 204 14.55 -14.47 17.83
C LYS A 204 15.46 -14.61 16.60
N HIS A 205 15.08 -14.00 15.48
CA HIS A 205 15.90 -14.01 14.26
C HIS A 205 17.24 -13.30 14.49
N ILE A 206 17.22 -12.16 15.18
CA ILE A 206 18.44 -11.42 15.51
C ILE A 206 19.36 -12.23 16.43
N ILE A 207 18.81 -12.88 17.45
CA ILE A 207 19.55 -13.77 18.35
C ILE A 207 20.22 -14.90 17.56
N SER A 208 19.50 -15.50 16.60
CA SER A 208 20.06 -16.56 15.75
C SER A 208 21.22 -16.09 14.86
N LEU A 209 21.23 -14.80 14.45
CA LEU A 209 22.29 -14.22 13.64
C LEU A 209 23.54 -13.89 14.47
N ILE A 210 23.37 -13.26 15.62
CA ILE A 210 24.52 -12.83 16.46
C ILE A 210 25.19 -13.98 17.22
N GLY A 211 24.52 -15.14 17.32
CA GLY A 211 25.04 -16.36 17.95
C GLY A 211 25.57 -16.11 19.36
N ASN A 212 26.88 -16.33 19.55
CA ASN A 212 27.55 -16.20 20.85
C ASN A 212 27.63 -14.77 21.39
N ASN A 213 27.36 -13.74 20.57
CA ASN A 213 27.39 -12.33 20.97
C ASN A 213 26.08 -11.86 21.61
N ILE A 214 25.38 -12.74 22.32
CA ILE A 214 24.05 -12.49 22.91
C ILE A 214 24.00 -11.26 23.82
N ASN A 215 25.14 -10.95 24.46
CA ASN A 215 25.29 -9.77 25.32
C ASN A 215 25.02 -8.45 24.59
N TYR A 216 25.13 -8.41 23.26
CA TYR A 216 24.80 -7.22 22.47
C TYR A 216 23.31 -6.86 22.53
N VAL A 217 22.44 -7.83 22.84
CA VAL A 217 20.99 -7.62 22.94
C VAL A 217 20.62 -6.96 24.26
N ILE A 218 21.41 -7.12 25.32
CA ILE A 218 21.11 -6.58 26.65
C ILE A 218 21.02 -5.05 26.59
N GLY A 219 19.95 -4.49 27.17
CA GLY A 219 19.64 -3.05 27.13
C GLY A 219 18.99 -2.58 25.82
N THR A 220 18.78 -3.47 24.86
CA THR A 220 18.02 -3.17 23.64
C THR A 220 16.54 -2.99 23.97
N ILE A 221 15.92 -1.99 23.34
CA ILE A 221 14.48 -1.74 23.49
C ILE A 221 13.71 -2.52 22.44
N VAL A 222 12.71 -3.27 22.90
CA VAL A 222 11.84 -4.14 22.10
C VAL A 222 10.37 -3.75 22.26
N ASN A 223 9.59 -4.00 21.22
CA ASN A 223 8.14 -4.00 21.26
C ASN A 223 7.67 -5.44 21.47
N VAL A 224 6.85 -5.67 22.50
CA VAL A 224 6.22 -6.95 22.79
C VAL A 224 4.74 -6.84 22.43
N LYS A 225 4.34 -7.55 21.38
CA LYS A 225 2.95 -7.57 20.92
C LYS A 225 2.24 -8.81 21.45
N HIS A 226 1.30 -8.61 22.36
CA HIS A 226 0.53 -9.70 23.00
C HIS A 226 -0.70 -10.10 22.18
N ASN A 227 -1.33 -9.14 21.49
CA ASN A 227 -2.50 -9.37 20.62
C ASN A 227 -2.61 -8.24 19.58
N ARG A 228 -3.72 -8.18 18.82
CA ARG A 228 -3.90 -7.15 17.77
C ARG A 228 -3.93 -5.71 18.30
N SER A 229 -4.23 -5.49 19.59
CA SER A 229 -4.58 -4.18 20.13
C SER A 229 -3.58 -3.64 21.16
N TYR A 230 -2.66 -4.48 21.65
CA TYR A 230 -1.77 -4.11 22.75
C TYR A 230 -0.30 -4.42 22.42
N THR A 231 0.55 -3.40 22.55
CA THR A 231 2.01 -3.48 22.38
C THR A 231 2.67 -2.78 23.55
N GLU A 232 3.56 -3.48 24.24
CA GLU A 232 4.39 -2.93 25.32
C GLU A 232 5.79 -2.61 24.81
N VAL A 233 6.41 -1.56 25.35
CA VAL A 233 7.81 -1.25 25.11
C VAL A 233 8.62 -1.74 26.32
N CYS A 234 9.60 -2.60 26.09
CA CYS A 234 10.39 -3.24 27.13
C CYS A 234 11.89 -3.17 26.83
N SER A 235 12.72 -3.27 27.86
CA SER A 235 14.17 -3.41 27.74
C SER A 235 14.58 -4.86 27.98
N VAL A 236 15.51 -5.39 27.17
CA VAL A 236 16.05 -6.73 27.36
C VAL A 236 17.02 -6.74 28.55
N LYS A 237 16.74 -7.55 29.57
CA LYS A 237 17.60 -7.70 30.75
C LYS A 237 18.57 -8.86 30.62
N SER A 238 18.09 -10.01 30.16
CA SER A 238 18.92 -11.18 29.91
C SER A 238 18.26 -12.09 28.88
N VAL A 239 19.09 -12.91 28.25
CA VAL A 239 18.65 -13.97 27.33
C VAL A 239 19.31 -15.26 27.76
N ASP A 240 18.53 -16.30 27.97
CA ASP A 240 19.01 -17.66 28.19
C ASP A 240 18.63 -18.54 27.01
N ILE A 241 19.61 -18.77 26.14
CA ILE A 241 19.45 -19.58 24.93
C ILE A 241 19.17 -21.05 25.29
N LYS A 242 19.74 -21.56 26.39
CA LYS A 242 19.59 -22.98 26.76
C LYS A 242 18.17 -23.31 27.21
N SER A 243 17.54 -22.40 27.94
CA SER A 243 16.15 -22.55 28.38
C SER A 243 15.13 -21.94 27.41
N ASN A 244 15.60 -21.35 26.29
CA ASN A 244 14.78 -20.62 25.32
C ASN A 244 14.01 -19.43 25.92
N LYS A 245 14.57 -18.77 26.94
CA LYS A 245 13.88 -17.72 27.69
C LYS A 245 14.52 -16.36 27.54
N ILE A 246 13.69 -15.33 27.62
CA ILE A 246 14.11 -13.93 27.67
C ILE A 246 13.49 -13.22 28.86
N LYS A 247 14.33 -12.48 29.58
CA LYS A 247 13.90 -11.60 30.66
C LYS A 247 13.82 -10.17 30.16
N LEU A 248 12.66 -9.56 30.30
CA LEU A 248 12.35 -8.20 29.87
C LEU A 248 11.96 -7.34 31.06
N GLU A 249 12.27 -6.05 31.01
CA GLU A 249 11.74 -5.04 31.90
C GLU A 249 10.76 -4.13 31.14
N CYS A 250 9.49 -4.19 31.50
CA CYS A 250 8.41 -3.40 30.90
C CYS A 250 7.83 -2.48 31.98
N TYR A 251 7.95 -1.16 31.84
CA TYR A 251 7.46 -0.18 32.84
C TYR A 251 7.90 -0.47 34.28
N GLY A 252 9.17 -0.85 34.47
CA GLY A 252 9.75 -1.18 35.78
C GLY A 252 9.32 -2.53 36.36
N LYS A 253 8.56 -3.35 35.61
CA LYS A 253 8.21 -4.72 35.97
C LYS A 253 9.00 -5.71 35.15
N GLU A 254 9.63 -6.66 35.81
CA GLU A 254 10.32 -7.76 35.13
C GLU A 254 9.32 -8.84 34.69
N ARG A 255 9.53 -9.38 33.50
CA ARG A 255 8.78 -10.51 32.95
C ARG A 255 9.75 -11.47 32.27
N GLU A 256 9.43 -12.75 32.38
CA GLU A 256 10.13 -13.80 31.66
C GLU A 256 9.18 -14.36 30.60
N LEU A 257 9.65 -14.43 29.36
CA LEU A 257 8.89 -14.96 28.22
C LEU A 257 9.70 -16.06 27.55
N ASP A 258 8.98 -17.03 26.99
CA ASP A 258 9.56 -17.97 26.03
C ASP A 258 9.81 -17.24 24.71
N MET A 259 10.98 -17.43 24.10
CA MET A 259 11.33 -16.86 22.80
C MET A 259 10.44 -17.40 21.67
N ASP A 260 9.80 -18.55 21.88
CA ASP A 260 8.84 -19.20 20.99
C ASP A 260 7.38 -18.98 21.39
N SER A 261 7.12 -18.12 22.37
CA SER A 261 5.74 -17.78 22.74
C SER A 261 4.98 -17.10 21.60
N ASP A 262 3.65 -17.12 21.69
CA ASP A 262 2.76 -16.41 20.75
C ASP A 262 3.00 -14.89 20.72
N ALA A 263 3.73 -14.34 21.69
CA ALA A 263 4.06 -12.92 21.75
C ALA A 263 5.15 -12.57 20.73
N LEU A 264 4.82 -11.70 19.78
CA LEU A 264 5.80 -11.22 18.80
C LEU A 264 6.70 -10.15 19.44
N ILE A 265 7.97 -10.49 19.66
CA ILE A 265 9.00 -9.58 20.19
C ILE A 265 9.83 -9.03 19.03
N THR A 266 9.84 -7.71 18.86
CA THR A 266 10.58 -7.03 17.78
C THR A 266 11.47 -5.93 18.34
N ILE A 267 12.69 -5.77 17.80
CA ILE A 267 13.55 -4.63 18.14
C ILE A 267 12.87 -3.34 17.71
N ASN A 268 12.85 -2.34 18.59
CA ASN A 268 12.33 -1.01 18.27
C ASN A 268 13.49 -0.09 17.81
N PRO A 269 13.63 0.20 16.50
CA PRO A 269 14.76 0.95 15.96
C PRO A 269 14.68 2.46 16.25
N VAL A 270 13.64 2.95 16.94
CA VAL A 270 13.56 4.37 17.35
C VAL A 270 14.57 4.70 18.44
N TYR A 271 14.91 3.73 19.30
CA TYR A 271 15.77 3.95 20.46
C TYR A 271 17.26 3.81 20.11
N LYS A 272 18.10 4.65 20.74
CA LYS A 272 19.55 4.68 20.51
C LYS A 272 20.22 3.34 20.83
N SER A 273 19.85 2.68 21.93
CA SER A 273 20.43 1.38 22.31
C SER A 273 20.11 0.30 21.26
N SER A 274 18.87 0.27 20.79
CA SER A 274 18.44 -0.62 19.71
C SER A 274 19.17 -0.35 18.40
N ARG A 275 19.32 0.92 17.99
CA ARG A 275 20.10 1.26 16.80
C ARG A 275 21.56 0.83 16.91
N SER A 276 22.16 0.94 18.11
CA SER A 276 23.54 0.49 18.32
C SER A 276 23.70 -1.02 18.11
N LEU A 277 22.73 -1.85 18.53
CA LEU A 277 22.72 -3.27 18.19
C LEU A 277 22.61 -3.47 16.68
N LEU A 278 21.67 -2.80 16.03
CA LEU A 278 21.45 -2.96 14.59
C LEU A 278 22.67 -2.54 13.77
N GLN A 279 23.39 -1.49 14.17
CA GLN A 279 24.63 -1.05 13.53
C GLN A 279 25.79 -2.03 13.70
N LYS A 280 25.80 -2.84 14.78
CA LYS A 280 26.80 -3.92 14.94
C LYS A 280 26.54 -5.08 13.99
N ILE A 281 25.28 -5.34 13.65
CA ILE A 281 24.87 -6.41 12.74
C ILE A 281 24.92 -5.92 11.27
N CYS A 282 24.54 -4.66 11.05
CA CYS A 282 24.53 -4.01 9.76
C CYS A 282 25.02 -2.57 9.89
N ALA A 283 26.31 -2.36 9.64
CA ALA A 283 26.97 -1.05 9.75
C ALA A 283 26.23 0.04 8.94
N ASN A 284 25.73 -0.35 7.76
CA ASN A 284 25.14 0.54 6.77
C ASN A 284 23.62 0.71 6.94
N PHE A 285 23.03 0.24 8.04
CA PHE A 285 21.57 0.23 8.25
C PHE A 285 20.86 1.56 7.94
N ASP A 286 21.48 2.69 8.26
CA ASP A 286 20.89 4.03 8.07
C ASP A 286 21.25 4.72 6.75
N GLU A 287 22.10 4.13 5.90
CA GLU A 287 22.62 4.80 4.70
C GLU A 287 21.53 5.12 3.67
N HIS A 288 20.51 4.25 3.57
CA HIS A 288 19.33 4.47 2.73
C HIS A 288 18.64 5.83 2.99
N LYS A 289 18.70 6.35 4.22
CA LYS A 289 18.05 7.63 4.57
C LYS A 289 18.71 8.81 3.88
N TYR A 290 19.99 8.73 3.57
CA TYR A 290 20.69 9.85 2.96
C TYR A 290 20.81 9.66 1.46
N GLU A 291 21.17 8.46 1.00
CA GLU A 291 21.46 8.26 -0.43
C GLU A 291 20.20 8.23 -1.30
N LEU A 292 19.13 7.57 -0.83
CA LEU A 292 17.88 7.43 -1.57
C LEU A 292 16.82 8.47 -1.20
N SER A 293 16.97 9.15 -0.05
CA SER A 293 16.01 10.18 0.41
C SER A 293 16.56 11.61 0.44
N SER A 294 17.83 11.80 0.02
CA SER A 294 18.35 13.13 -0.31
C SER A 294 17.47 13.79 -1.37
N LYS A 295 17.52 15.13 -1.44
CA LYS A 295 16.75 15.90 -2.44
C LYS A 295 17.17 15.45 -3.84
N VAL A 296 16.43 14.50 -4.40
CA VAL A 296 16.60 14.04 -5.77
C VAL A 296 16.42 15.27 -6.66
N ASN A 297 17.39 15.50 -7.54
CA ASN A 297 17.28 16.56 -8.53
C ASN A 297 15.97 16.34 -9.31
N PRO A 298 15.10 17.36 -9.49
CA PRO A 298 13.84 17.21 -10.20
C PRO A 298 13.98 16.46 -11.53
N LYS A 299 15.05 16.74 -12.31
CA LYS A 299 15.31 16.05 -13.58
C LYS A 299 15.45 14.54 -13.39
N VAL A 300 16.27 14.11 -12.43
CA VAL A 300 16.49 12.69 -12.12
C VAL A 300 15.19 12.04 -11.62
N PHE A 301 14.44 12.76 -10.78
CA PHE A 301 13.13 12.31 -10.32
C PHE A 301 12.16 12.05 -11.49
N TYR A 302 12.11 12.96 -12.48
CA TYR A 302 11.26 12.80 -13.66
C TYR A 302 11.71 11.68 -14.57
N ASP A 303 13.02 11.52 -14.78
CA ASP A 303 13.55 10.43 -15.60
C ASP A 303 13.16 9.07 -15.00
N ILE A 304 13.28 8.92 -13.67
CA ILE A 304 12.86 7.72 -12.94
C ILE A 304 11.38 7.45 -13.13
N ILE A 305 10.52 8.43 -12.86
CA ILE A 305 9.06 8.23 -12.98
C ILE A 305 8.65 7.97 -14.41
N THR A 306 9.22 8.67 -15.39
CA THR A 306 8.84 8.46 -16.79
C THR A 306 9.16 7.03 -17.22
N ASN A 307 10.34 6.52 -16.83
CA ASN A 307 10.74 5.14 -17.08
C ASN A 307 9.84 4.15 -16.35
N ASP A 308 9.60 4.39 -15.05
CA ASP A 308 8.73 3.55 -14.24
C ASP A 308 7.32 3.50 -14.79
N LEU A 309 6.78 4.64 -15.22
CA LEU A 309 5.44 4.72 -15.79
C LEU A 309 5.36 3.90 -17.05
N ASN A 310 6.32 3.98 -17.98
CA ASN A 310 6.28 3.17 -19.20
C ASN A 310 6.14 1.65 -18.92
N THR A 311 6.59 1.20 -17.75
CA THR A 311 6.58 -0.20 -17.33
C THR A 311 5.41 -0.53 -16.39
N LEU A 312 5.22 0.22 -15.30
CA LEU A 312 4.11 0.07 -14.35
C LEU A 312 2.75 0.37 -14.98
N VAL A 313 2.68 1.29 -15.94
CA VAL A 313 1.45 1.55 -16.69
C VAL A 313 0.99 0.28 -17.38
N LYS A 314 1.88 -0.52 -17.99
CA LYS A 314 1.46 -1.78 -18.62
C LYS A 314 0.87 -2.77 -17.60
N LEU A 315 1.43 -2.80 -16.39
CA LEU A 315 0.92 -3.63 -15.29
C LEU A 315 -0.44 -3.14 -14.78
N ILE A 316 -0.67 -1.83 -14.76
CA ILE A 316 -1.85 -1.19 -14.18
C ILE A 316 -2.99 -1.09 -15.20
N ASP A 317 -2.69 -0.83 -16.47
CA ASP A 317 -3.63 -0.57 -17.56
C ASP A 317 -4.64 -1.72 -17.76
N GLN A 318 -4.22 -2.97 -17.48
CA GLN A 318 -5.10 -4.14 -17.52
C GLN A 318 -6.23 -4.09 -16.46
N TYR A 319 -6.07 -3.29 -15.40
CA TYR A 319 -7.02 -3.15 -14.30
C TYR A 319 -7.85 -1.87 -14.37
N LEU A 320 -7.59 -1.00 -15.36
CA LEU A 320 -8.29 0.27 -15.54
C LEU A 320 -9.56 0.07 -16.40
N VAL A 321 -10.41 -0.86 -15.96
CA VAL A 321 -11.66 -1.22 -16.64
C VAL A 321 -12.82 -1.06 -15.67
N LEU A 322 -13.89 -0.44 -16.14
CA LEU A 322 -15.14 -0.30 -15.39
C LEU A 322 -16.33 -0.49 -16.33
N ASN A 323 -17.15 -1.53 -16.09
CA ASN A 323 -18.29 -1.89 -16.93
C ASN A 323 -17.90 -2.00 -18.42
N GLY A 324 -16.77 -2.66 -18.69
CA GLY A 324 -16.20 -2.80 -20.03
C GLY A 324 -15.58 -1.53 -20.64
N ILE A 325 -15.63 -0.39 -19.95
CA ILE A 325 -15.01 0.85 -20.41
C ILE A 325 -13.55 0.83 -19.97
N LYS A 326 -12.66 0.86 -20.96
CA LYS A 326 -11.22 0.93 -20.73
C LYS A 326 -10.79 2.39 -20.56
N TYR A 327 -10.07 2.67 -19.49
CA TYR A 327 -9.46 3.97 -19.22
C TYR A 327 -8.00 3.93 -19.62
N ASN A 328 -7.68 4.55 -20.75
CA ASN A 328 -6.32 4.63 -21.21
C ASN A 328 -5.60 5.78 -20.53
N LEU A 329 -4.35 5.56 -20.15
CA LEU A 329 -3.48 6.60 -19.62
C LEU A 329 -3.00 7.50 -20.77
N ASP A 330 -3.21 8.82 -20.64
CA ASP A 330 -2.65 9.78 -21.57
C ASP A 330 -1.15 9.90 -21.29
N ASN A 331 -0.29 9.69 -22.30
CA ASN A 331 1.17 9.72 -22.14
C ASN A 331 1.75 11.10 -21.73
N LYS A 332 0.89 12.09 -21.47
CA LYS A 332 1.27 13.42 -21.01
C LYS A 332 1.22 13.47 -19.49
N LEU A 333 2.40 13.42 -18.87
CA LEU A 333 2.57 13.73 -17.46
C LEU A 333 2.25 15.21 -17.21
N ALA A 334 1.20 15.46 -16.43
CA ALA A 334 0.95 16.78 -15.87
C ALA A 334 1.71 16.87 -14.53
N VAL A 335 2.58 17.87 -14.42
CA VAL A 335 3.40 18.13 -13.24
C VAL A 335 2.77 19.26 -12.43
N VAL A 336 2.57 19.02 -11.14
CA VAL A 336 2.26 20.06 -10.15
C VAL A 336 3.42 20.12 -9.16
N ILE A 337 4.08 21.29 -9.07
CA ILE A 337 5.22 21.56 -8.17
C ILE A 337 4.74 22.29 -6.92
#